data_AF-A0AAD7EEU4-F1
#
_entry.id   AF-A0AAD7EEU4-F1
#
_cell.length_a   1.000
_cell.length_b   1.000
_cell.length_c   1.000
_cell.angle_alpha   90.00
_cell.angle_beta   90.00
_cell.angle_gamma   90.00
#
_symmetry.space_group_name_H-M   'P 1'
#
loop_
_entity.id
_entity.type
_entity.pdbx_description
1 polymer ?
#
loop_
_entity_poly.entity_id
_entity_poly.type
_entity_poly.pdbx_seq_one_letter_code
_entity_poly.pdbx_strand_id
1 'polypeptide(L)'
;MLSIFRLAFLAIALISASEPILGREVWLERNDRAIELNPRRFGQNHPAVLKKLRAACGGAVCGKLAGAAVTPLLAKQGECTQQDMADQIIDESKQFDAATQKNMLAIAIEYRQTEKNTPPDFKTKPPTLRNSVFCQKAPKNPELNGLVQAQDPANDPNTFFDPATQASVKLGAQANTKPFGSA
;
A
#
# COMPACT_ATOMS: atom_id res chain seq x y z
N MET A 1 26.91 21.30 57.57
CA MET A 1 26.33 19.95 57.35
C MET A 1 24.80 19.92 57.25
N LEU A 2 24.04 20.81 57.92
CA LEU A 2 22.56 20.73 57.95
C LEU A 2 21.82 21.12 56.64
N SER A 3 22.48 21.86 55.73
CA SER A 3 21.85 22.37 54.49
C SER A 3 21.80 21.33 53.36
N ILE A 4 22.84 20.49 53.23
CA ILE A 4 22.92 19.46 52.18
C ILE A 4 21.87 18.36 52.42
N PHE A 5 21.65 17.98 53.68
CA PHE A 5 20.62 16.98 54.04
C PHE A 5 19.21 17.48 53.74
N ARG A 6 18.93 18.78 53.90
CA ARG A 6 17.61 19.36 53.58
C ARG A 6 17.35 19.41 52.09
N LEU A 7 18.36 19.74 51.29
CA LEU A 7 18.28 19.72 49.82
C LEU A 7 18.12 18.29 49.29
N ALA A 8 18.83 17.31 49.86
CA ALA A 8 18.68 15.91 49.50
C ALA A 8 17.29 15.37 49.84
N PHE A 9 16.75 15.71 51.02
CA PHE A 9 15.38 15.35 51.39
C PHE A 9 14.33 15.96 50.46
N LEU A 10 14.51 17.23 50.08
CA LEU A 10 13.59 17.90 49.16
C LEU A 10 13.63 17.27 47.77
N ALA A 11 14.82 16.91 47.27
CA ALA A 11 14.97 16.23 45.99
C ALA A 11 14.35 14.82 45.99
N ILE A 12 14.54 14.05 47.07
CA ILE A 12 13.93 12.73 47.21
C ILE A 12 12.41 12.84 47.29
N ALA A 13 11.88 13.80 48.04
CA ALA A 13 10.44 14.05 48.14
C ALA A 13 9.80 14.46 46.79
N LEU A 14 10.52 15.23 45.96
CA LEU A 14 10.05 15.61 44.62
C LEU A 14 10.04 14.41 43.65
N ILE A 15 11.00 13.49 43.76
CA ILE A 15 11.06 12.29 42.92
C ILE A 15 10.03 11.23 43.36
N SER A 16 9.73 11.13 44.66
CA SER A 16 8.71 10.20 45.16
C SER A 16 7.28 10.71 45.03
N ALA A 17 7.09 12.02 44.81
CA ALA A 17 5.79 12.63 44.52
C ALA A 17 5.47 12.72 43.02
N SER A 18 6.42 12.41 42.12
CA SER A 18 6.09 12.27 40.71
C SER A 18 5.33 10.97 40.51
N GLU A 19 4.04 11.05 40.20
CA GLU A 19 3.26 9.89 39.78
C GLU A 19 3.97 9.21 38.60
N PRO A 20 4.12 7.88 38.61
CA PRO A 20 4.61 7.20 37.42
C PRO A 20 3.62 7.52 36.30
N ILE A 21 4.11 8.15 35.22
CA ILE A 21 3.36 8.24 33.97
C ILE A 21 3.25 6.80 33.46
N LEU A 22 2.24 6.09 33.93
CA LEU A 22 1.77 4.86 33.31
C LEU A 22 1.18 5.31 31.97
N GLY A 23 2.03 5.34 30.95
CA GLY A 23 1.56 5.40 29.57
C GLY A 23 0.58 4.24 29.41
N ARG A 24 -0.71 4.55 29.37
CA ARG A 24 -1.74 3.54 29.15
C ARG A 24 -1.57 3.10 27.70
N GLU A 25 -0.79 2.05 27.48
CA GLU A 25 -0.81 1.31 26.23
C GLU A 25 -2.23 0.76 26.12
N VAL A 26 -3.09 1.47 25.41
CA VAL A 26 -4.41 0.97 25.05
C VAL A 26 -4.15 -0.15 24.06
N TRP A 27 -4.06 -1.37 24.56
CA TRP A 27 -4.15 -2.56 23.73
C TRP A 27 -5.49 -2.46 23.01
N LEU A 28 -5.42 -2.31 21.69
CA LEU A 28 -6.62 -2.29 20.88
C LEU A 28 -7.25 -3.68 21.03
N GLU A 29 -8.43 -3.74 21.59
CA GLU A 29 -9.19 -4.97 21.78
C GLU A 29 -10.42 -4.94 20.87
N ARG A 30 -10.73 -6.08 20.24
CA ARG A 30 -11.98 -6.29 19.52
C ARG A 30 -12.51 -7.66 19.93
N ASN A 31 -13.70 -7.70 20.52
CA ASN A 31 -14.34 -8.91 21.02
C ASN A 31 -13.44 -9.67 22.03
N ASP A 32 -12.93 -8.97 23.05
CA ASP A 32 -12.12 -9.53 24.15
C ASP A 32 -10.86 -10.28 23.70
N ARG A 33 -10.30 -9.86 22.56
CA ARG A 33 -9.01 -10.35 22.05
C ARG A 33 -8.12 -9.17 21.70
N ALA A 34 -6.85 -9.29 22.05
CA ALA A 34 -5.82 -8.38 21.59
C ALA A 34 -5.82 -8.33 20.05
N ILE A 35 -5.93 -7.13 19.49
CA ILE A 35 -5.78 -6.91 18.06
C ILE A 35 -4.29 -6.92 17.75
N GLU A 36 -3.83 -8.01 17.15
CA GLU A 36 -2.49 -8.06 16.56
C GLU A 36 -2.50 -7.24 15.26
N LEU A 37 -2.04 -5.99 15.35
CA LEU A 37 -1.91 -5.11 14.19
C LEU A 37 -0.74 -5.58 13.33
N ASN A 38 -1.04 -6.45 12.37
CA ASN A 38 -0.09 -6.75 11.32
C ASN A 38 0.03 -5.53 10.40
N PRO A 39 1.24 -4.96 10.20
CA PRO A 39 1.42 -3.84 9.30
C PRO A 39 0.96 -4.24 7.89
N ARG A 40 0.32 -3.31 7.18
CA ARG A 40 0.03 -3.50 5.75
C ARG A 40 1.37 -3.66 5.04
N ARG A 41 1.61 -4.83 4.42
CA ARG A 41 2.85 -5.07 3.68
C ARG A 41 2.74 -4.44 2.29
N PHE A 42 3.06 -3.16 2.26
CA PHE A 42 3.60 -2.50 1.09
C PHE A 42 5.11 -2.43 1.30
N GLY A 43 5.93 -2.59 0.25
CA GLY A 43 7.30 -2.06 0.31
C GLY A 43 7.32 -0.55 0.55
N GLN A 44 6.20 0.15 0.27
CA GLN A 44 6.00 1.59 0.41
C GLN A 44 4.58 1.93 0.92
N ASN A 45 4.41 2.32 2.19
CA ASN A 45 3.09 2.69 2.78
C ASN A 45 2.42 3.91 2.11
N HIS A 46 3.12 4.61 1.22
CA HIS A 46 2.61 5.66 0.35
C HIS A 46 3.51 5.71 -0.89
N PRO A 47 3.14 5.04 -2.00
CA PRO A 47 3.98 5.02 -3.19
C PRO A 47 4.32 6.44 -3.66
N ALA A 48 5.61 6.73 -3.87
CA ALA A 48 6.08 8.06 -4.27
C ALA A 48 5.41 8.56 -5.56
N VAL A 49 5.00 7.63 -6.44
CA VAL A 49 4.25 7.92 -7.67
C VAL A 49 2.94 8.67 -7.42
N LEU A 50 2.26 8.45 -6.29
CA LEU A 50 1.02 9.18 -5.98
C LEU A 50 1.29 10.66 -5.70
N LYS A 51 2.41 10.96 -5.02
CA LYS A 51 2.87 12.34 -4.81
C LYS A 51 3.28 12.98 -6.14
N LYS A 52 3.99 12.24 -7.00
CA LYS A 52 4.36 12.71 -8.35
C LYS A 52 3.11 13.04 -9.17
N LEU A 53 2.12 12.14 -9.19
CA LEU A 53 0.86 12.35 -9.89
C LEU A 53 0.14 13.61 -9.41
N ARG A 54 0.03 13.80 -8.08
CA ARG A 54 -0.59 15.00 -7.51
C ARG A 54 0.10 16.29 -7.95
N ALA A 55 1.42 16.26 -8.09
CA ALA A 55 2.24 17.41 -8.47
C ALA A 55 2.42 17.55 -10.00
N ALA A 56 1.94 16.60 -10.80
CA ALA A 56 2.24 16.53 -12.23
C ALA A 56 1.63 17.66 -13.04
N CYS A 57 0.47 18.17 -12.62
CA CYS A 57 -0.25 19.25 -13.27
C CYS A 57 -0.91 20.18 -12.25
N GLY A 58 -1.12 21.43 -12.63
CA GLY A 58 -1.82 22.41 -11.80
C GLY A 58 -3.33 22.11 -11.73
N GLY A 59 -3.91 22.24 -10.53
CA GLY A 59 -5.37 22.27 -10.34
C GLY A 59 -6.00 20.99 -9.77
N ALA A 60 -7.33 20.93 -9.85
CA ALA A 60 -8.15 19.88 -9.24
C ALA A 60 -8.01 18.50 -9.91
N VAL A 61 -7.59 18.45 -11.18
CA VAL A 61 -7.52 17.21 -11.98
C VAL A 61 -6.47 16.24 -11.40
N CYS A 62 -5.20 16.63 -11.35
CA CYS A 62 -4.14 15.78 -10.81
C CYS A 62 -4.35 15.45 -9.33
N GLY A 63 -4.92 16.39 -8.55
CA GLY A 63 -5.33 16.14 -7.17
C GLY A 63 -6.39 15.04 -7.05
N LYS A 64 -7.41 15.06 -7.92
CA LYS A 64 -8.48 14.07 -7.97
C LYS A 64 -7.96 12.71 -8.46
N LEU A 65 -7.13 12.69 -9.50
CA LEU A 65 -6.51 11.47 -10.02
C LEU A 65 -5.62 10.80 -8.97
N ALA A 66 -4.79 11.58 -8.27
CA ALA A 66 -3.96 11.04 -7.19
C ALA A 66 -4.78 10.47 -6.03
N GLY A 67 -5.90 11.12 -5.66
CA GLY A 67 -6.82 10.59 -4.65
C GLY A 67 -7.49 9.29 -5.10
N ALA A 68 -7.96 9.24 -6.35
CA ALA A 68 -8.59 8.05 -6.93
C ALA A 68 -7.60 6.87 -7.06
N ALA A 69 -6.33 7.15 -7.38
CA ALA A 69 -5.29 6.16 -7.57
C ALA A 69 -4.87 5.41 -6.29
N VAL A 70 -5.29 5.85 -5.10
CA VAL A 70 -5.05 5.08 -3.86
C VAL A 70 -5.89 3.80 -3.85
N THR A 71 -7.15 3.89 -4.25
CA THR A 71 -8.12 2.80 -4.09
C THR A 71 -7.67 1.53 -4.83
N PRO A 72 -7.32 1.57 -6.14
CA PRO A 72 -6.93 0.38 -6.89
C PRO A 72 -5.73 -0.41 -6.34
N LEU A 73 -4.87 0.24 -5.55
CA LEU A 73 -3.72 -0.39 -4.89
C LEU A 73 -4.10 -1.17 -3.63
N LEU A 74 -5.35 -1.08 -3.17
CA LEU A 74 -5.83 -1.81 -2.01
C LEU A 74 -6.12 -3.27 -2.35
N ALA A 75 -5.90 -4.15 -1.38
CA ALA A 75 -6.00 -5.60 -1.54
C ALA A 75 -7.31 -6.08 -2.15
N LYS A 76 -8.44 -5.55 -1.69
CA LYS A 76 -9.77 -6.02 -2.10
C LYS A 76 -10.24 -5.45 -3.44
N GLN A 77 -9.48 -4.56 -4.08
CA GLN A 77 -9.88 -4.05 -5.38
C GLN A 77 -9.69 -5.08 -6.47
N GLY A 78 -10.54 -5.02 -7.50
CA GLY A 78 -10.50 -5.93 -8.64
C GLY A 78 -9.13 -5.99 -9.32
N GLU A 79 -8.82 -7.13 -9.92
CA GLU A 79 -7.50 -7.42 -10.52
C GLU A 79 -7.03 -6.36 -11.53
N CYS A 80 -7.95 -5.81 -12.34
CA CYS A 80 -7.63 -4.85 -13.40
C CYS A 80 -7.73 -3.38 -12.99
N THR A 81 -8.26 -3.07 -11.80
CA THR A 81 -8.54 -1.68 -11.39
C THR A 81 -7.31 -0.77 -11.43
N GLN A 82 -6.12 -1.30 -11.15
CA GLN A 82 -4.87 -0.53 -11.22
C GLN A 82 -4.50 -0.20 -12.66
N GLN A 83 -4.70 -1.12 -13.60
CA GLN A 83 -4.48 -0.88 -15.03
C GLN A 83 -5.47 0.16 -15.55
N ASP A 84 -6.74 0.02 -15.19
CA ASP A 84 -7.80 0.95 -15.61
C ASP A 84 -7.52 2.38 -15.11
N MET A 85 -7.01 2.51 -13.90
CA MET A 85 -6.57 3.81 -13.38
C MET A 85 -5.34 4.35 -14.10
N ALA A 86 -4.36 3.50 -14.45
CA ALA A 86 -3.21 3.93 -15.25
C ALA A 86 -3.66 4.42 -16.64
N ASP A 87 -4.57 3.69 -17.29
CA ASP A 87 -5.19 4.09 -18.55
C ASP A 87 -5.92 5.44 -18.42
N GLN A 88 -6.67 5.64 -17.33
CA GLN A 88 -7.33 6.91 -17.07
C GLN A 88 -6.33 8.07 -16.90
N ILE A 89 -5.20 7.87 -16.21
CA ILE A 89 -4.16 8.90 -16.09
C ILE A 89 -3.61 9.28 -17.48
N ILE A 90 -3.41 8.30 -18.37
CA ILE A 90 -2.96 8.55 -19.74
C ILE A 90 -4.01 9.30 -20.54
N ASP A 91 -5.29 8.91 -20.45
CA ASP A 91 -6.37 9.58 -21.16
C ASP A 91 -6.52 11.04 -20.71
N GLU A 92 -6.51 11.28 -19.40
CA GLU A 92 -6.61 12.63 -18.83
C GLU A 92 -5.37 13.48 -19.14
N SER A 93 -4.21 12.87 -19.37
CA SER A 93 -3.00 13.60 -19.75
C SER A 93 -3.14 14.33 -21.09
N LYS A 94 -3.99 13.84 -21.99
CA LYS A 94 -4.17 14.34 -23.37
C LYS A 94 -4.75 15.76 -23.43
N GLN A 95 -5.32 16.26 -22.34
CA GLN A 95 -5.87 17.63 -22.27
C GLN A 95 -4.81 18.70 -21.95
N PHE A 96 -3.61 18.30 -21.54
CA PHE A 96 -2.55 19.22 -21.12
C PHE A 96 -1.53 19.50 -22.23
N ASP A 97 -0.64 20.46 -21.99
CA ASP A 97 0.49 20.71 -22.88
C ASP A 97 1.42 19.49 -22.98
N ALA A 98 2.22 19.44 -24.05
CA ALA A 98 3.07 18.28 -24.35
C ALA A 98 4.05 17.91 -23.23
N ALA A 99 4.56 18.89 -22.47
CA ALA A 99 5.51 18.60 -21.39
C ALA A 99 4.79 17.96 -20.18
N THR A 100 3.64 18.51 -19.80
CA THR A 100 2.79 17.94 -18.75
C THR A 100 2.25 16.57 -19.13
N GLN A 101 1.78 16.41 -20.37
CA GLN A 101 1.29 15.14 -20.89
C GLN A 101 2.37 14.05 -20.81
N LYS A 102 3.58 14.36 -21.28
CA LYS A 102 4.72 13.43 -21.23
C LYS A 102 5.08 13.03 -19.79
N ASN A 103 5.03 13.98 -18.85
CA ASN A 103 5.26 13.71 -17.44
C ASN A 103 4.19 12.77 -16.85
N MET A 104 2.91 13.05 -17.11
CA MET A 104 1.80 12.22 -16.65
C MET A 104 1.83 10.81 -17.25
N LEU A 105 2.24 10.66 -18.51
CA LEU A 105 2.44 9.35 -19.14
C LEU A 105 3.52 8.53 -18.43
N ALA A 106 4.67 9.12 -18.12
CA ALA A 106 5.72 8.47 -17.36
C ALA A 106 5.25 8.04 -15.96
N ILE A 107 4.44 8.89 -15.31
CA ILE A 107 3.83 8.59 -14.00
C ILE A 107 2.82 7.44 -14.11
N ALA A 108 2.01 7.37 -15.18
CA ALA A 108 1.07 6.27 -15.38
C ALA A 108 1.78 4.92 -15.54
N ILE A 109 2.89 4.89 -16.28
CA ILE A 109 3.76 3.71 -16.43
C ILE A 109 4.33 3.29 -15.07
N GLU A 110 4.91 4.23 -14.31
CA GLU A 110 5.42 3.95 -12.95
C GLU A 110 4.31 3.45 -12.01
N TYR A 111 3.12 4.04 -12.11
CA TYR A 111 1.97 3.66 -11.29
C TYR A 111 1.47 2.24 -11.64
N ARG A 112 1.46 1.87 -12.93
CA ARG A 112 1.06 0.52 -13.36
C ARG A 112 1.95 -0.56 -12.76
N GLN A 113 3.23 -0.24 -12.53
CA GLN A 113 4.25 -1.12 -11.98
C GLN A 113 4.36 -1.06 -10.45
N THR A 114 3.60 -0.17 -9.79
CA THR A 114 3.59 -0.10 -8.32
C THR A 114 3.00 -1.37 -7.71
N GLU A 115 3.54 -1.78 -6.56
CA GLU A 115 3.01 -2.92 -5.81
C GLU A 115 1.55 -2.70 -5.39
N LYS A 116 0.75 -3.76 -5.54
CA LYS A 116 -0.61 -3.81 -5.00
C LYS A 116 -0.58 -4.51 -3.66
N ASN A 117 -1.29 -3.97 -2.66
CA ASN A 117 -1.37 -4.59 -1.34
C ASN A 117 -1.96 -5.99 -1.43
N THR A 118 -1.42 -6.93 -0.68
CA THR A 118 -2.02 -8.25 -0.47
C THR A 118 -1.95 -8.61 1.01
N PRO A 119 -3.06 -9.13 1.59
CA PRO A 119 -3.01 -9.56 2.97
C PRO A 119 -2.23 -10.88 3.03
N PRO A 120 -1.43 -11.13 4.08
CA PRO A 120 -0.97 -12.47 4.40
C PRO A 120 -2.15 -13.43 4.59
N ASP A 121 -1.94 -14.71 4.33
CA ASP A 121 -2.86 -15.76 4.74
C ASP A 121 -2.58 -16.14 6.20
N PHE A 122 -3.46 -15.71 7.10
CA PHE A 122 -3.33 -15.95 8.54
C PHE A 122 -3.83 -17.33 8.98
N LYS A 123 -4.32 -18.17 8.05
CA LYS A 123 -4.71 -19.55 8.37
C LYS A 123 -3.50 -20.45 8.60
N THR A 124 -2.33 -20.06 8.11
CA THR A 124 -1.05 -20.76 8.27
C THR A 124 -0.20 -20.10 9.36
N LYS A 125 0.68 -20.89 9.98
CA LYS A 125 1.68 -20.40 10.95
C LYS A 125 3.07 -20.94 10.54
N PRO A 126 4.03 -20.07 10.13
CA PRO A 126 3.89 -18.61 9.96
C PRO A 126 2.90 -18.24 8.84
N PRO A 127 2.31 -17.02 8.87
CA PRO A 127 1.41 -16.56 7.82
C PRO A 127 2.06 -16.61 6.44
N THR A 128 1.32 -17.10 5.44
CA THR A 128 1.83 -17.17 4.07
C THR A 128 1.67 -15.83 3.38
N LEU A 129 2.78 -15.28 2.87
CA LEU A 129 2.80 -14.04 2.11
C LEU A 129 2.41 -14.32 0.65
N ARG A 130 1.60 -13.46 0.04
CA ARG A 130 0.91 -13.77 -1.22
C ARG A 130 1.08 -12.68 -2.24
N ASN A 131 1.25 -13.06 -3.50
CA ASN A 131 1.26 -12.15 -4.63
C ASN A 131 -0.14 -11.64 -4.99
N SER A 132 -0.24 -10.50 -5.63
CA SER A 132 -1.49 -10.04 -6.25
C SER A 132 -1.70 -10.77 -7.58
N VAL A 133 -2.94 -11.17 -7.88
CA VAL A 133 -3.28 -11.69 -9.22
C VAL A 133 -3.12 -10.61 -10.30
N PHE A 134 -2.78 -11.03 -11.52
CA PHE A 134 -2.55 -10.17 -12.68
C PHE A 134 -3.83 -9.92 -13.46
N CYS A 135 -4.05 -8.67 -13.87
CA CYS A 135 -5.15 -8.34 -14.79
C CYS A 135 -5.08 -9.18 -16.07
N GLN A 136 -6.19 -9.79 -16.47
CA GLN A 136 -6.30 -10.62 -17.68
C GLN A 136 -6.94 -9.88 -18.87
N LYS A 137 -6.85 -8.55 -18.87
CA LYS A 137 -7.40 -7.68 -19.91
C LYS A 137 -6.26 -6.88 -20.55
N ALA A 138 -6.31 -6.71 -21.87
CA ALA A 138 -5.41 -5.79 -22.55
C ALA A 138 -5.64 -4.34 -22.08
N PRO A 139 -4.58 -3.52 -21.93
CA PRO A 139 -4.74 -2.11 -21.59
C PRO A 139 -5.40 -1.35 -22.74
N LYS A 140 -6.07 -0.25 -22.42
CA LYS A 140 -6.68 0.63 -23.43
C LYS A 140 -5.61 1.41 -24.19
N ASN A 141 -4.58 1.89 -23.47
CA ASN A 141 -3.47 2.66 -24.03
C ASN A 141 -2.25 1.74 -24.25
N PRO A 142 -1.67 1.74 -25.46
CA PRO A 142 -0.59 0.82 -25.83
C PRO A 142 0.70 1.01 -25.04
N GLU A 143 0.90 2.16 -24.41
CA GLU A 143 2.05 2.47 -23.55
C GLU A 143 2.10 1.60 -22.29
N LEU A 144 0.99 0.93 -21.95
CA LEU A 144 0.92 -0.01 -20.83
C LEU A 144 1.09 -1.48 -21.25
N ASN A 145 1.30 -1.76 -22.54
CA ASN A 145 1.43 -3.13 -23.03
C ASN A 145 2.59 -3.87 -22.36
N GLY A 146 2.32 -5.08 -21.87
CA GLY A 146 3.31 -5.90 -21.18
C GLY A 146 3.67 -5.45 -19.76
N LEU A 147 3.12 -4.33 -19.28
CA LEU A 147 3.37 -3.86 -17.92
C LEU A 147 2.44 -4.55 -16.92
N VAL A 148 3.04 -5.09 -15.86
CA VAL A 148 2.34 -5.70 -14.74
C VAL A 148 2.71 -4.99 -13.45
N GLN A 149 1.85 -5.10 -12.44
CA GLN A 149 2.17 -4.60 -11.11
C GLN A 149 3.32 -5.39 -10.50
N ALA A 150 4.18 -4.69 -9.76
CA ALA A 150 5.22 -5.33 -8.96
C ALA A 150 4.61 -6.21 -7.87
N GLN A 151 5.40 -7.19 -7.44
CA GLN A 151 5.10 -8.10 -6.34
C GLN A 151 6.18 -7.93 -5.27
N ASP A 152 5.82 -7.97 -3.98
CA ASP A 152 6.81 -7.95 -2.89
C ASP A 152 7.72 -9.20 -3.04
N PRO A 153 9.04 -9.05 -3.15
CA PRO A 153 9.97 -10.18 -3.34
C PRO A 153 9.98 -11.16 -2.16
N ALA A 154 9.45 -10.78 -0.99
CA ALA A 154 9.31 -11.67 0.15
C ALA A 154 8.05 -12.55 0.08
N ASN A 155 7.15 -12.33 -0.88
CA ASN A 155 5.97 -13.17 -1.06
C ASN A 155 6.34 -14.58 -1.53
N ASP A 156 5.50 -15.57 -1.20
CA ASP A 156 5.61 -16.90 -1.79
C ASP A 156 5.33 -16.83 -3.30
N PRO A 157 6.29 -17.17 -4.19
CA PRO A 157 6.12 -17.07 -5.64
C PRO A 157 4.98 -17.95 -6.18
N ASN A 158 4.55 -18.96 -5.42
CA ASN A 158 3.53 -19.91 -5.84
C ASN A 158 2.13 -19.62 -5.26
N THR A 159 1.98 -18.57 -4.45
CA THR A 159 0.71 -18.26 -3.77
C THR A 159 0.26 -16.84 -4.08
N PHE A 160 -0.98 -16.70 -4.54
CA PHE A 160 -1.62 -15.45 -4.93
C PHE A 160 -2.85 -15.18 -4.07
N PHE A 161 -3.17 -13.91 -3.86
CA PHE A 161 -4.43 -13.46 -3.29
C PHE A 161 -5.38 -13.04 -4.40
N ASP A 162 -6.54 -13.69 -4.47
CA ASP A 162 -7.60 -13.35 -5.40
C ASP A 162 -8.62 -12.43 -4.72
N PRO A 163 -8.79 -11.17 -5.18
CA PRO A 163 -9.74 -10.23 -4.59
C PRO A 163 -11.21 -10.62 -4.81
N ALA A 164 -11.53 -11.41 -5.83
CA ALA A 164 -12.91 -11.83 -6.12
C ALA A 164 -13.39 -12.91 -5.15
N THR A 165 -12.53 -13.89 -4.84
CA THR A 165 -12.83 -14.98 -3.90
C THR A 165 -12.38 -14.67 -2.47
N GLN A 166 -11.54 -13.65 -2.29
CA GLN A 166 -10.86 -13.31 -1.03
C GLN A 166 -10.04 -14.46 -0.44
N ALA A 167 -9.52 -15.33 -1.30
CA ALA A 167 -8.82 -16.54 -0.93
C ALA A 167 -7.42 -16.61 -1.55
N SER A 168 -6.63 -17.57 -1.06
CA SER A 168 -5.33 -17.92 -1.62
C SER A 168 -5.53 -18.82 -2.83
N VAL A 169 -4.80 -18.56 -3.92
CA VAL A 169 -4.81 -19.34 -5.15
C VAL A 169 -3.38 -19.73 -5.51
N LYS A 170 -3.18 -20.94 -6.02
CA LYS A 170 -1.86 -21.43 -6.42
C LYS A 170 -1.52 -21.04 -7.84
N LEU A 171 -0.23 -20.83 -8.11
CA LEU A 171 0.28 -20.59 -9.46
C LEU A 171 -0.23 -21.65 -10.44
N GLY A 172 -0.79 -21.21 -11.57
CA GLY A 172 -1.35 -22.08 -12.61
C GLY A 172 -2.77 -22.57 -12.36
N ALA A 173 -3.35 -22.36 -11.17
CA ALA A 173 -4.73 -22.79 -10.89
C ALA A 173 -5.79 -21.97 -11.64
N GLN A 174 -5.45 -20.74 -12.04
CA GLN A 174 -6.29 -19.86 -12.85
C GLN A 174 -5.44 -18.89 -13.67
N ALA A 175 -6.01 -18.35 -14.75
CA ALA A 175 -5.29 -17.51 -15.73
C ALA A 175 -4.59 -16.30 -15.10
N ASN A 176 -5.25 -15.62 -14.16
CA ASN A 176 -4.74 -14.43 -13.48
C ASN A 176 -3.57 -14.69 -12.50
N THR A 177 -3.07 -15.91 -12.39
CA THR A 177 -1.81 -16.21 -11.68
C THR A 177 -0.58 -16.05 -12.56
N LYS A 178 -0.77 -15.75 -13.85
CA LYS A 178 0.29 -15.38 -14.79
C LYS A 178 -0.02 -14.03 -15.44
N PRO A 179 1.00 -13.28 -15.90
CA PRO A 179 0.80 -12.09 -16.72
C PRO A 179 -0.07 -12.35 -17.94
N PHE A 180 -0.90 -11.37 -18.29
CA PHE A 180 -1.72 -11.44 -19.51
C PHE A 180 -0.86 -11.68 -20.75
N GLY A 181 -1.28 -12.61 -21.60
CA GLY A 181 -0.56 -12.97 -22.83
C GLY A 181 0.68 -13.84 -22.63
N SER A 182 1.01 -14.26 -21.41
CA SER A 182 2.02 -15.29 -21.17
C SER A 182 1.42 -16.70 -21.37
N ALA A 183 2.11 -17.54 -22.14
CA ALA A 183 1.80 -18.97 -22.30
C ALA A 183 2.21 -19.78 -21.06
#